data_AF-A0A522Z2K8-F1
#
_entry.id   AF-A0A522Z2K8-F1
#
_cell.length_a   1.000
_cell.length_b   1.000
_cell.length_c   1.000
_cell.angle_alpha   90.00
_cell.angle_beta   90.00
_cell.angle_gamma   90.00
#
_symmetry.space_group_name_H-M   'P 1'
#
loop_
_entity.id
_entity.type
_entity.pdbx_description
1 polymer ?
#
loop_
_entity_poly.entity_id
_entity_poly.type
_entity_poly.pdbx_seq_one_letter_code
_entity_poly.pdbx_strand_id
1 'polypeptide(L)' 'MQKNTKQNMQIDIPLPCPTCGGKMYSVNYDATLKILKSRTWHVCKECRFSRNVEEFKKTLCCA' A
#
# COMPACT_ATOMS: atom_id res chain seq x y z
N MET A 1 -22.66 -19.96 5.70
CA MET A 1 -21.82 -18.85 6.20
C MET A 1 -20.64 -18.66 5.25
N GLN A 2 -20.70 -17.69 4.34
CA GLN A 2 -19.66 -17.45 3.35
C GLN A 2 -18.49 -16.70 4.01
N LYS A 3 -17.37 -17.38 4.25
CA LYS A 3 -16.13 -16.74 4.69
C LYS A 3 -15.54 -16.02 3.47
N ASN A 4 -15.82 -14.72 3.33
CA ASN A 4 -15.20 -13.87 2.32
C ASN A 4 -13.71 -13.70 2.67
N THR A 5 -12.87 -14.52 2.05
CA THR A 5 -11.41 -14.43 2.07
C THR A 5 -10.99 -13.17 1.30
N LYS A 6 -10.94 -12.02 1.97
CA LYS A 6 -10.38 -10.78 1.41
C LYS A 6 -8.88 -11.00 1.21
N GLN A 7 -8.45 -11.36 0.00
CA GLN A 7 -7.05 -11.55 -0.36
C GLN A 7 -6.32 -10.21 -0.20
N ASN A 8 -5.69 -10.03 0.95
CA ASN A 8 -4.83 -8.90 1.25
C ASN A 8 -3.47 -9.17 0.58
N MET A 9 -3.38 -8.97 -0.74
CA MET A 9 -2.14 -9.19 -1.50
C MET A 9 -1.05 -8.28 -0.92
N GLN A 10 -0.06 -8.89 -0.26
CA GLN A 10 1.12 -8.21 0.27
C GLN A 10 2.29 -8.48 -0.65
N ILE A 11 2.85 -7.43 -1.25
CA ILE A 11 3.96 -7.55 -2.20
C ILE A 11 5.14 -6.77 -1.64
N ASP A 12 6.27 -7.43 -1.39
CA ASP A 12 7.49 -6.74 -0.97
C ASP A 12 7.96 -5.78 -2.07
N ILE A 13 8.37 -4.57 -1.72
CA ILE A 13 8.79 -3.56 -2.69
C ILE A 13 10.26 -3.17 -2.49
N PRO A 14 11.02 -2.92 -3.57
CA PRO A 14 12.42 -2.52 -3.49
C PRO A 14 12.57 -1.02 -3.19
N LEU A 15 11.79 -0.50 -2.22
CA LEU A 15 11.87 0.88 -1.76
C LEU A 15 12.04 0.89 -0.24
N PRO A 16 13.12 1.48 0.29
CA PRO A 16 13.32 1.57 1.73
C PRO A 16 12.34 2.57 2.35
N CYS A 17 12.03 2.37 3.61
CA CYS A 17 11.23 3.30 4.39
C CYS A 17 11.95 4.66 4.49
N PRO A 18 11.30 5.79 4.15
CA PRO A 18 11.93 7.10 4.25
C PRO A 18 12.20 7.52 5.71
N THR A 19 11.55 6.88 6.70
CA THR A 19 11.69 7.23 8.11
C THR A 19 12.79 6.43 8.82
N CYS A 20 12.95 5.14 8.52
CA CYS A 20 13.89 4.27 9.24
C CYS A 20 14.83 3.45 8.34
N GLY A 21 14.72 3.56 7.01
CA GLY A 21 15.48 2.73 6.06
C GLY A 21 15.01 1.27 5.94
N GLY A 22 14.08 0.83 6.79
CA GLY A 22 13.57 -0.54 6.84
C GLY A 22 12.77 -0.97 5.61
N LYS A 23 12.50 -2.28 5.51
CA LYS A 23 11.78 -2.88 4.37
C LYS A 23 10.32 -2.44 4.31
N MET A 24 9.82 -2.23 3.10
CA MET A 24 8.43 -1.88 2.84
C MET A 24 7.71 -2.95 2.02
N TYR A 25 6.39 -2.98 2.13
CA TYR A 25 5.52 -3.83 1.34
C TYR A 25 4.27 -3.06 0.89
N SER A 26 3.73 -3.44 -0.26
CA SER A 26 2.47 -2.95 -0.80
C SER A 26 1.31 -3.76 -0.25
N VAL A 27 0.23 -3.08 0.13
CA VAL A 27 -1.06 -3.68 0.46
C VAL A 27 -2.13 -3.07 -0.42
N ASN A 28 -3.03 -3.90 -0.95
CA ASN A 28 -4.18 -3.44 -1.71
C ASN A 28 -5.46 -3.62 -0.88
N TYR A 29 -6.22 -2.55 -0.72
CA TYR A 29 -7.53 -2.60 -0.09
C TYR A 29 -8.60 -2.52 -1.17
N ASP A 30 -9.27 -3.65 -1.36
CA ASP A 30 -10.49 -3.70 -2.16
C ASP A 30 -11.59 -2.93 -1.43
N ALA A 31 -12.17 -1.94 -2.10
CA ALA A 31 -13.21 -1.11 -1.52
C ALA A 31 -14.53 -1.88 -1.49
N THR A 32 -15.20 -1.89 -0.34
CA THR A 32 -16.47 -2.63 -0.17
C THR A 32 -17.55 -2.15 -1.15
N LEU A 33 -17.51 -0.88 -1.53
CA LEU A 33 -18.38 -0.30 -2.53
C LEU A 33 -17.65 -0.26 -3.87
N LYS A 34 -18.19 -0.94 -4.88
CA LYS A 34 -17.61 -1.01 -6.25
C LYS A 34 -17.41 0.35 -6.91
N ILE A 35 -18.10 1.40 -6.45
CA ILE A 35 -17.94 2.78 -6.93
C ILE A 35 -16.64 3.44 -6.45
N LEU A 36 -16.06 2.93 -5.36
CA LEU A 36 -14.80 3.45 -4.82
C LEU A 36 -13.63 2.70 -5.46
N LYS A 37 -12.64 3.44 -5.97
CA LYS A 37 -11.40 2.86 -6.50
C LYS A 37 -10.67 2.09 -5.40
N SER A 38 -10.10 0.93 -5.75
CA SER A 38 -9.18 0.20 -4.89
C SER A 38 -7.96 1.05 -4.58
N ARG A 39 -7.53 1.03 -3.32
CA ARG A 39 -6.42 1.87 -2.85
C ARG A 39 -5.24 1.00 -2.47
N THR A 40 -4.09 1.29 -3.08
CA THR A 40 -2.82 0.64 -2.74
C THR A 40 -2.02 1.54 -1.80
N TRP A 41 -1.46 0.93 -0.76
CA TRP A 41 -0.60 1.59 0.23
C TRP A 41 0.74 0.89 0.31
N HIS A 42 1.82 1.64 0.53
CA HIS A 42 3.10 1.08 0.96
C HIS A 42 3.21 1.22 2.46
N VAL A 43 3.60 0.15 3.16
CA VAL A 43 3.71 0.09 4.61
C VAL A 43 5.09 -0.43 4.99
N CYS A 44 5.75 0.22 5.97
CA CYS A 44 7.01 -0.25 6.53
C CYS A 44 6.76 -1.37 7.55
N LYS A 45 7.56 -2.44 7.48
CA LYS A 45 7.47 -3.57 8.42
C LYS A 45 7.94 -3.22 9.82
N GLU A 46 8.80 -2.22 9.96
CA GLU A 46 9.48 -1.87 11.22
C GLU A 46 8.76 -0.72 11.94
N CYS A 47 8.72 0.46 11.33
CA CYS A 47 8.17 1.67 11.98
C CYS A 47 6.69 1.94 11.66
N ARG A 48 6.05 1.07 10.88
CA ARG A 48 4.64 1.19 10.43
C ARG A 48 4.32 2.47 9.64
N PHE A 49 5.33 3.19 9.16
CA PHE A 49 5.13 4.28 8.21
C PHE A 49 4.31 3.78 7.02
N SER A 50 3.26 4.51 6.66
CA SER A 50 2.38 4.17 5.54
C SER A 50 2.20 5.36 4.60
N ARG A 51 2.20 5.12 3.29
CA ARG A 51 1.88 6.13 2.28
C ARG A 51 0.99 5.59 1.19
N ASN A 52 0.13 6.44 0.64
CA ASN A 52 -0.69 6.11 -0.52
C ASN A 52 0.18 6.05 -1.79
N VAL A 53 0.03 4.99 -2.58
CA VAL A 53 0.87 4.77 -3.77
C VAL A 53 0.50 5.71 -4.91
N GLU A 54 -0.77 6.03 -5.10
CA GLU A 54 -1.19 6.93 -6.17
C GLU A 54 -0.69 8.36 -5.91
N GLU A 55 -0.76 8.82 -4.67
CA GLU A 55 -0.20 10.12 -4.30
C GLU A 55 1.32 10.12 -4.43
N PHE A 56 1.99 9.07 -3.96
CA PHE A 56 3.45 8.95 -4.11
C PHE A 56 3.87 8.96 -5.60
N LYS A 57 3.15 8.27 -6.48
CA LYS A 57 3.43 8.32 -7.93
C LYS A 57 3.30 9.72 -8.50
N LYS A 58 2.30 10.51 -8.07
CA LYS A 58 2.18 11.92 -8.47
C LYS A 58 3.40 12.74 -8.05
N THR A 59 3.94 12.48 -6.85
CA THR A 59 5.16 13.18 -6.38
C THR A 59 6.41 12.84 -7.20
N LEU A 60 6.47 11.67 -7.85
CA LEU A 60 7.59 11.29 -8.72
C LEU A 60 7.49 11.88 -10.14
N CYS A 61 6.27 12.12 -10.63
CA CYS A 61 6.03 12.56 -12.00
C CYS A 61 6.10 14.08 -12.21
N CYS A 62 6.19 14.88 -11.15
CA CYS A 62 6.17 16.35 -11.22
C CYS A 62 7.50 17.00 -10.79
N ALA A 63 8.64 16.37 -11.14
CA ALA A 63 9.96 17.00 -11.04
C ALA A 63 10.21 17.96 -12.21
#